data_AF-A0A536WD35-F1
#
_entry.id   AF-A0A536WD35-F1
#
_cell.length_a   1.000
_cell.length_b   1.000
_cell.length_c   1.000
_cell.angle_alpha   90.00
_cell.angle_beta   90.00
_cell.angle_gamma   90.00
#
_symmetry.space_group_name_H-M   'P 1'
#
loop_
_entity.id
_entity.type
_entity.pdbx_description
1 polymer ?
#
loop_
_entity_poly.entity_id
_entity_poly.type
_entity_poly.pdbx_seq_one_letter_code
_entity_poly.pdbx_strand_id
1 'polypeptide(L)' 'RVTRAIEGAKLRGIDVVATDGVVTLWGATPTAKQRERAAQVAAKVQGVKAVDNKLEVVTGS' A
#
# COMPACT_ATOMS: atom_id res chain seq x y z
N ARG A 1 9.21 -9.47 0.26
CA ARG A 1 7.97 -9.41 1.06
C ARG A 1 7.37 -8.03 0.90
N VAL A 2 6.07 -7.93 0.58
CA VAL A 2 5.38 -6.66 0.25
C VAL A 2 5.62 -5.59 1.32
N THR A 3 5.60 -5.99 2.59
CA THR A 3 5.81 -5.13 3.76
C THR A 3 7.08 -4.28 3.67
N ARG A 4 8.19 -4.85 3.20
CA ARG A 4 9.48 -4.14 3.13
C ARG A 4 9.55 -3.12 1.97
N ALA A 5 8.74 -3.32 0.93
CA ALA A 5 8.69 -2.39 -0.20
C ALA A 5 7.92 -1.10 0.13
N ILE A 6 7.00 -1.18 1.11
CA ILE A 6 6.16 -0.06 1.56
C ILE A 6 6.83 0.70 2.72
N GLU A 7 7.66 0.03 3.52
CA GLU A 7 8.42 0.63 4.64
C GLU A 7 9.30 1.81 4.19
N GLY A 8 9.87 1.74 2.98
CA GLY A 8 10.65 2.85 2.38
C GLY A 8 9.83 4.11 2.07
N ALA A 9 8.50 4.04 2.05
CA ALA A 9 7.62 5.17 1.77
C ALA A 9 7.34 6.07 3.00
N LYS A 10 7.93 5.77 4.18
CA LYS A 10 7.71 6.50 5.46
C LYS A 10 6.24 6.59 5.87
N LEU A 11 5.45 5.56 5.56
CA LEU A 11 4.05 5.49 5.93
C LEU A 11 3.93 4.70 7.24
N ARG A 12 3.78 5.40 8.37
CA ARG A 12 3.60 4.80 9.69
C ARG A 12 2.16 4.30 9.83
N GLY A 13 1.97 3.03 10.17
CA GLY A 13 0.63 2.44 10.38
C GLY A 13 -0.06 1.98 9.10
N ILE A 14 0.69 1.61 8.06
CA ILE A 14 0.13 0.91 6.90
C ILE A 14 0.31 -0.58 7.06
N ASP A 15 -0.82 -1.30 7.11
CA ASP A 15 -0.88 -2.75 7.10
C ASP A 15 -1.05 -3.26 5.67
N VAL A 16 -0.32 -4.33 5.36
CA VAL A 16 -0.27 -4.89 4.02
C VAL A 16 -0.46 -6.39 4.09
N VAL A 17 -1.55 -6.86 3.50
CA VAL A 17 -1.93 -8.27 3.49
C VAL A 17 -1.93 -8.76 2.05
N ALA A 18 -1.27 -9.87 1.77
CA ALA A 18 -1.29 -10.50 0.45
C ALA A 18 -1.84 -11.92 0.58
N THR A 19 -3.00 -12.18 -0.02
CA THR A 19 -3.72 -13.44 0.08
C THR A 19 -4.22 -13.86 -1.29
N ASP A 20 -3.86 -15.06 -1.75
CA ASP A 20 -4.18 -15.61 -3.09
C ASP A 20 -3.83 -14.70 -4.29
N GLY A 21 -2.80 -13.87 -4.15
CA GLY A 21 -2.41 -12.88 -5.15
C GLY A 21 -3.26 -11.59 -5.12
N VAL A 22 -4.16 -11.43 -4.16
CA VAL A 22 -4.81 -10.15 -3.87
C VAL A 22 -4.03 -9.45 -2.77
N VAL A 23 -3.53 -8.25 -3.04
CA VAL A 23 -2.84 -7.42 -2.04
C VAL A 23 -3.79 -6.34 -1.54
N THR A 24 -4.04 -6.32 -0.23
CA THR A 24 -4.83 -5.27 0.41
C THR A 24 -3.92 -4.35 1.22
N LEU A 25 -4.04 -3.05 0.98
CA LEU A 25 -3.31 -1.98 1.68
C LEU A 25 -4.27 -1.25 2.61
N TRP A 26 -4.02 -1.27 3.92
CA TRP A 26 -4.81 -0.61 4.96
C TRP A 26 -3.99 0.45 5.68
N GLY A 27 -4.62 1.53 6.11
CA GLY A 27 -3.96 2.57 6.91
C GLY A 27 -4.17 3.97 6.33
N ALA A 28 -3.35 4.91 6.79
CA ALA A 28 -3.50 6.32 6.46
C ALA A 28 -2.23 6.86 5.77
N THR A 29 -2.41 7.71 4.76
CA THR A 29 -1.33 8.32 3.99
C THR A 29 -1.56 9.83 3.87
N PRO A 30 -0.49 10.66 3.96
CA PRO A 30 -0.66 12.10 3.92
C PRO A 30 -0.98 12.65 2.53
N THR A 31 -0.76 11.88 1.46
CA THR A 31 -1.06 12.30 0.08
C THR A 31 -1.66 11.20 -0.77
N ALA A 32 -2.48 11.58 -1.75
CA ALA A 32 -3.00 10.67 -2.78
C ALA A 32 -1.88 10.07 -3.65
N LYS A 33 -0.80 10.81 -3.86
CA LYS A 33 0.37 10.33 -4.62
C LYS A 33 1.09 9.18 -3.91
N GLN A 34 1.18 9.22 -2.58
CA GLN A 34 1.70 8.09 -1.79
C GLN A 34 0.75 6.89 -1.82
N ARG A 35 -0.58 7.13 -1.78
CA ARG A 35 -1.59 6.07 -1.96
C ARG A 35 -1.37 5.32 -3.27
N GLU A 36 -1.22 6.03 -4.39
CA GLU A 36 -0.97 5.42 -5.70
C GLU A 36 0.39 4.70 -5.75
N ARG A 37 1.44 5.32 -5.23
CA ARG A 37 2.76 4.65 -5.17
C ARG A 37 2.69 3.34 -4.40
N ALA A 38 2.00 3.31 -3.26
CA ALA A 38 1.84 2.08 -2.48
C ALA A 38 1.15 0.98 -3.30
N ALA A 39 0.09 1.31 -4.03
CA ALA A 39 -0.56 0.36 -4.93
C ALA A 39 0.34 -0.13 -6.05
N GLN A 40 1.10 0.77 -6.70
CA GLN A 40 2.03 0.37 -7.75
C GLN A 40 3.16 -0.53 -7.24
N VAL A 41 3.69 -0.23 -6.06
CA VAL A 41 4.71 -1.04 -5.41
C VAL A 41 4.16 -2.43 -5.05
N ALA A 42 2.94 -2.48 -4.52
CA ALA A 42 2.25 -3.73 -4.23
C ALA A 42 2.01 -4.56 -5.51
N ALA A 43 1.55 -3.93 -6.59
CA ALA A 43 1.29 -4.60 -7.88
C ALA A 43 2.55 -5.18 -8.53
N LYS A 44 3.73 -4.60 -8.26
CA LYS A 44 5.01 -5.09 -8.78
C LYS A 44 5.50 -6.36 -8.08
N VAL A 45 4.85 -6.80 -7.01
CA VAL A 45 5.25 -8.02 -6.32
C VAL A 45 4.85 -9.23 -7.16
N GLN A 46 5.80 -10.13 -7.37
CA GLN A 46 5.58 -11.35 -8.12
C GLN A 46 4.48 -12.20 -7.47
N GLY A 47 3.47 -12.58 -8.26
CA GLY A 47 2.30 -13.34 -7.79
C GLY A 47 1.07 -12.49 -7.47
N VAL A 48 1.14 -11.17 -7.61
CA VAL A 48 0.00 -10.28 -7.42
C VAL A 48 -0.88 -10.25 -8.67
N LYS A 49 -2.14 -10.63 -8.49
CA LYS A 49 -3.23 -10.60 -9.48
C LYS A 49 -4.05 -9.31 -9.37
N ALA A 50 -4.25 -8.82 -8.14
CA ALA A 50 -5.05 -7.63 -7.86
C ALA A 50 -4.52 -6.86 -6.64
N VAL A 51 -4.76 -5.55 -6.62
CA VAL A 51 -4.42 -4.69 -5.48
C VAL A 51 -5.66 -3.94 -5.04
N ASP A 52 -6.10 -4.17 -3.81
CA ASP A 52 -7.15 -3.43 -3.13
C ASP A 52 -6.52 -2.35 -2.24
N ASN A 53 -6.77 -1.09 -2.57
CA ASN A 53 -6.13 0.05 -1.91
C ASN A 53 -7.14 0.76 -1.00
N LYS A 54 -7.12 0.38 0.28
CA LYS A 54 -7.97 0.92 1.36
C LYS A 54 -7.23 2.00 2.16
N LEU A 55 -6.24 2.66 1.56
CA LEU A 55 -5.50 3.73 2.23
C LEU A 55 -6.34 5.01 2.24
N GLU A 56 -6.57 5.55 3.44
CA GLU A 56 -7.21 6.84 3.61
C GLU A 56 -6.20 7.96 3.47
N VAL A 57 -6.55 8.98 2.67
CA VAL A 57 -5.72 10.18 2.53
C VAL A 57 -6.08 11.14 3.65
N VAL A 58 -5.30 11.10 4.73
CA VAL A 58 -5.38 12.06 5.83
C VAL A 58 -4.51 13.25 5.48
N THR A 59 -5.06 14.18 4.72
CA THR A 59 -4.44 15.49 4.52
C THR A 59 -4.42 16.20 5.87
N GLY A 60 -3.29 16.14 6.57
CA GLY A 60 -3.01 17.06 7.66
C GLY A 60 -3.04 18.47 7.10
N SER A 61 -4.02 19.25 7.55
CA SER A 61 -4.25 20.64 7.16
C SER A 61 -3.06 21.53 7.51
#